data_AF-A0A4Y8U0H8-F1
#
_entry.id   AF-A0A4Y8U0H8-F1
#
_cell.length_a   1.000
_cell.length_b   1.000
_cell.length_c   1.000
_cell.angle_alpha   90.00
_cell.angle_beta   90.00
_cell.angle_gamma   90.00
#
_symmetry.space_group_name_H-M   'P 1'
#
loop_
_entity.id
_entity.type
_entity.pdbx_description
1 polymer ?
#
loop_
_entity_poly.entity_id
_entity_poly.type
_entity_poly.pdbx_seq_one_letter_code
_entity_poly.pdbx_strand_id
1 'polypeptide(L)'
;MNGFAGGLGWWLAILGSLAPIFTVLIAAIGVVLALRTLKLRSKVDIAGQWWVRVQYAMDRCLSPDLTEQNVGITMIDYLQGQSEPPEQLDEEQREAWLRAHRNSWRVQPEDLALIHEVVKELALGKSAKLAAAGIRAEHEHDREYDTLLRQAKLVQKLEAKLGIAQDPEISRILAQD
;
A
#
# COMPACT_ATOMS: atom_id res chain seq x y z
N MET A 1 12.15 74.68 -12.78
CA MET A 1 12.29 73.76 -13.93
C MET A 1 12.24 72.33 -13.41
N ASN A 2 11.33 71.54 -13.97
CA ASN A 2 10.87 70.23 -13.49
C ASN A 2 11.90 69.14 -13.80
N GLY A 3 12.66 68.67 -12.79
CA GLY A 3 13.67 67.62 -12.96
C GLY A 3 13.30 66.24 -12.40
N PHE A 4 12.33 66.15 -11.48
CA PHE A 4 12.04 64.88 -10.78
C PHE A 4 10.83 64.10 -11.35
N ALA A 5 10.01 64.73 -12.21
CA ALA A 5 8.85 64.07 -12.82
C ALA A 5 9.24 63.09 -13.94
N GLY A 6 10.35 63.33 -14.64
CA GLY A 6 10.83 62.47 -15.72
C GLY A 6 11.38 61.12 -15.24
N GLY A 7 11.97 61.10 -14.04
CA GLY A 7 12.68 59.95 -13.46
C GLY A 7 11.81 58.89 -12.76
N LEU A 8 10.59 59.23 -12.34
CA LEU A 8 9.63 58.28 -11.78
C LEU A 8 8.68 57.73 -12.87
N GLY A 9 8.29 58.59 -13.83
CA GLY A 9 7.38 58.21 -14.91
C GLY A 9 7.93 57.14 -15.85
N TRP A 10 9.20 57.20 -16.24
CA TRP A 10 9.82 56.19 -17.10
C TRP A 10 9.98 54.83 -16.40
N TRP A 11 10.36 54.82 -15.10
CA TRP A 11 10.46 53.57 -14.34
C TRP A 11 9.09 52.92 -14.13
N LEU A 12 8.05 53.71 -13.85
CA LEU A 12 6.67 53.24 -13.76
C LEU A 12 6.15 52.71 -15.10
N ALA A 13 6.51 53.33 -16.24
CA ALA A 13 6.16 52.84 -17.56
C ALA A 13 6.83 51.49 -17.89
N ILE A 14 8.11 51.33 -17.52
CA ILE A 14 8.82 50.05 -17.67
C ILE A 14 8.19 48.98 -16.79
N LEU A 15 7.93 49.26 -15.51
CA LEU A 15 7.24 48.33 -14.61
C LEU A 15 5.83 47.97 -15.10
N GLY A 16 5.09 48.94 -15.63
CA GLY A 16 3.79 48.73 -16.26
C GLY A 16 3.86 47.86 -17.51
N SER A 17 4.92 47.98 -18.30
CA SER A 17 5.15 47.12 -19.48
C SER A 17 5.55 45.69 -19.14
N LEU A 18 6.16 45.47 -17.97
CA LEU A 18 6.49 44.13 -17.45
C LEU A 18 5.33 43.49 -16.68
N ALA A 19 4.31 44.26 -16.26
CA ALA A 19 3.17 43.76 -15.52
C ALA A 19 2.47 42.56 -16.19
N PRO A 20 2.20 42.54 -17.52
CA PRO A 20 1.60 41.38 -18.19
C PRO A 20 2.48 40.13 -18.11
N ILE A 21 3.81 40.30 -18.20
CA ILE A 21 4.78 39.21 -18.10
C ILE A 21 4.72 38.61 -16.68
N PHE A 22 4.71 39.46 -15.66
CA PHE A 22 4.57 39.02 -14.28
C PHE A 22 3.22 38.35 -14.02
N THR A 23 2.13 38.86 -14.57
CA THR A 23 0.80 38.22 -14.46
C THR A 23 0.81 36.81 -15.06
N VAL A 24 1.37 36.63 -16.25
CA VAL A 24 1.50 35.31 -16.88
C VAL A 24 2.39 34.38 -16.05
N LEU A 25 3.49 34.89 -15.49
CA LEU A 25 4.40 34.11 -14.66
C LEU A 25 3.74 33.66 -13.35
N ILE A 26 3.01 34.54 -12.67
CA ILE A 26 2.25 34.20 -11.46
C ILE A 26 1.14 33.17 -11.78
N ALA A 27 0.43 33.35 -12.90
CA ALA A 27 -0.56 32.38 -13.35
C ALA A 27 0.06 31.01 -13.62
N ALA A 28 1.22 30.95 -14.29
CA ALA A 28 1.93 29.71 -14.57
C ALA A 28 2.38 29.00 -13.28
N ILE A 29 2.90 29.74 -12.30
CA ILE A 29 3.26 29.20 -10.98
C ILE A 29 2.00 28.63 -10.28
N GLY A 30 0.89 29.35 -10.32
CA GLY A 30 -0.39 28.90 -9.77
C GLY A 30 -0.86 27.56 -10.38
N VAL A 31 -0.76 27.43 -11.70
CA VAL A 31 -1.08 26.17 -12.41
C VAL A 31 -0.16 25.04 -11.97
N VAL A 32 1.15 25.27 -11.88
CA VAL A 32 2.12 24.26 -11.44
C VAL A 32 1.83 23.78 -10.02
N LEU A 33 1.54 24.70 -9.10
CA LEU A 33 1.17 24.37 -7.72
C LEU A 33 -0.13 23.58 -7.66
N ALA A 34 -1.17 23.99 -8.40
CA ALA A 34 -2.44 23.28 -8.47
C ALA A 34 -2.25 21.84 -8.99
N LEU A 35 -1.47 21.66 -10.06
CA LEU A 35 -1.16 20.33 -10.61
C LEU A 35 -0.36 19.47 -9.62
N ARG A 36 0.60 20.05 -8.89
CA ARG A 36 1.35 19.33 -7.85
C ARG A 36 0.44 18.90 -6.70
N THR A 37 -0.42 19.79 -6.23
CA THR A 37 -1.39 19.48 -5.16
C THR A 37 -2.37 18.39 -5.59
N LEU A 38 -2.88 18.44 -6.82
CA LEU A 38 -3.75 17.39 -7.38
C LEU A 38 -3.02 16.04 -7.47
N LYS A 39 -1.75 16.02 -7.90
CA LYS A 39 -0.95 14.80 -7.93
C LYS A 39 -0.72 14.21 -6.54
N LEU A 40 -0.43 15.06 -5.54
CA LEU A 40 -0.26 14.62 -4.16
C LEU A 40 -1.56 14.06 -3.60
N ARG A 41 -2.67 14.79 -3.78
CA ARG A 41 -4.00 14.34 -3.35
C ARG A 41 -4.39 13.02 -3.99
N SER A 42 -4.20 12.87 -5.30
CA SER A 42 -4.49 11.62 -6.00
C SER A 42 -3.68 10.44 -5.46
N LYS A 43 -2.39 10.64 -5.14
CA LYS A 43 -1.58 9.59 -4.51
C LYS A 43 -2.10 9.20 -3.12
N VAL A 44 -2.45 10.19 -2.30
CA VAL A 44 -3.01 9.96 -0.96
C VAL A 44 -4.35 9.24 -1.04
N ASP A 45 -5.22 9.63 -1.99
CA ASP A 45 -6.52 8.99 -2.18
C ASP A 45 -6.36 7.53 -2.61
N ILE A 46 -5.41 7.21 -3.50
CA ILE A 46 -5.09 5.84 -3.91
C ILE A 46 -4.57 5.02 -2.73
N ALA A 47 -3.66 5.57 -1.92
CA ALA A 47 -3.17 4.93 -0.70
C ALA A 47 -4.30 4.67 0.30
N GLY A 48 -5.17 5.67 0.51
CA GLY A 48 -6.32 5.56 1.39
C GLY A 48 -7.29 4.47 0.96
N GLN A 49 -7.60 4.37 -0.34
CA GLN A 49 -8.43 3.30 -0.87
C GLN A 49 -7.80 1.92 -0.70
N TRP A 50 -6.48 1.81 -0.89
CA TRP A 50 -5.76 0.58 -0.62
C TRP A 50 -5.86 0.21 0.86
N TRP A 51 -5.62 1.16 1.77
CA TRP A 51 -5.70 0.92 3.22
C TRP A 51 -7.10 0.53 3.69
N VAL A 52 -8.16 1.13 3.12
CA VAL A 52 -9.55 0.72 3.42
C VAL A 52 -9.79 -0.75 3.05
N ARG A 53 -9.20 -1.23 1.95
CA ARG A 53 -9.29 -2.65 1.56
C ARG A 53 -8.49 -3.53 2.51
N VAL A 54 -7.32 -3.07 2.96
CA VAL A 54 -6.51 -3.78 3.97
C VAL A 54 -7.28 -3.88 5.28
N GLN A 55 -7.86 -2.77 5.78
CA GLN A 55 -8.70 -2.76 6.98
C GLN A 55 -9.86 -3.74 6.86
N TYR A 56 -10.60 -3.71 5.74
CA TYR A 56 -11.66 -4.68 5.50
C TYR A 56 -11.15 -6.13 5.53
N ALA A 57 -9.98 -6.41 4.94
CA ALA A 57 -9.40 -7.74 4.98
C ALA A 57 -8.97 -8.17 6.39
N MET A 58 -8.44 -7.24 7.20
CA MET A 58 -8.09 -7.47 8.61
C MET A 58 -9.34 -7.75 9.46
N ASP A 59 -10.41 -6.97 9.28
CA ASP A 59 -11.68 -7.19 9.97
C ASP A 59 -12.23 -8.60 9.70
N ARG A 60 -12.07 -9.08 8.46
CA ARG A 60 -12.43 -10.46 8.08
C ARG A 60 -11.54 -11.51 8.74
N CYS A 61 -10.24 -11.25 8.88
CA CYS A 61 -9.32 -12.13 9.60
C CYS A 61 -9.64 -12.26 11.09
N LEU A 62 -10.28 -11.27 11.68
CA LEU A 62 -10.72 -11.25 13.09
C LEU A 62 -12.13 -11.83 13.30
N SER A 63 -12.85 -12.14 12.21
CA SER A 63 -14.20 -12.72 12.27
C SER A 63 -14.18 -14.09 12.96
N PRO A 64 -15.21 -14.46 13.73
CA PRO A 64 -15.30 -15.81 14.31
C PRO A 64 -15.55 -16.91 13.26
N ASP A 65 -15.98 -16.58 12.04
CA ASP A 65 -16.18 -17.53 10.96
C ASP A 65 -14.87 -17.83 10.20
N LEU A 66 -14.48 -19.11 10.14
CA LEU A 66 -13.30 -19.57 9.40
C LEU A 66 -13.36 -19.23 7.91
N THR A 67 -14.56 -19.19 7.31
CA THR A 67 -14.71 -18.84 5.90
C THR A 67 -14.33 -17.38 5.69
N GLU A 68 -14.84 -16.48 6.54
CA GLU A 68 -14.49 -15.06 6.51
C GLU A 68 -13.01 -14.83 6.81
N GLN A 69 -12.43 -15.56 7.76
CA GLN A 69 -10.99 -15.48 8.04
C GLN A 69 -10.16 -15.82 6.80
N ASN A 70 -10.51 -16.90 6.10
CA ASN A 70 -9.82 -17.31 4.88
C ASN A 70 -9.99 -16.31 3.74
N VAL A 71 -11.16 -15.67 3.62
CA VAL A 71 -11.38 -14.56 2.67
C VAL A 71 -10.47 -13.38 3.02
N GLY A 72 -10.37 -13.02 4.30
CA GLY A 72 -9.47 -11.97 4.78
C GLY A 72 -8.02 -12.25 4.41
N ILE A 73 -7.52 -13.45 4.70
CA ILE A 73 -6.15 -13.86 4.39
C ILE A 73 -5.87 -13.86 2.88
N THR A 74 -6.80 -14.37 2.08
CA THR A 74 -6.69 -14.35 0.61
C THR A 74 -6.65 -12.91 0.07
N MET A 75 -7.44 -12.02 0.67
CA MET A 75 -7.49 -10.61 0.27
C MET A 75 -6.21 -9.87 0.67
N ILE A 76 -5.64 -10.14 1.85
CA ILE A 76 -4.33 -9.61 2.24
C ILE A 76 -3.24 -10.11 1.28
N ASP A 77 -3.24 -11.41 0.95
CA ASP A 77 -2.28 -12.00 0.00
C ASP A 77 -2.35 -11.36 -1.39
N TYR A 78 -3.56 -11.01 -1.85
CA TYR A 78 -3.75 -10.26 -3.09
C TYR A 78 -3.26 -8.80 -2.96
N LEU A 79 -3.60 -8.11 -1.86
CA LEU A 79 -3.29 -6.69 -1.68
C LEU A 79 -1.79 -6.42 -1.54
N GLN A 80 -1.00 -7.35 -0.97
CA GLN A 80 0.47 -7.24 -0.92
C GLN A 80 1.16 -7.41 -2.28
N GLY A 81 0.46 -7.97 -3.28
CA GLY A 81 0.97 -8.21 -4.63
C GLY A 81 0.36 -7.30 -5.68
N GLN A 82 -0.56 -6.41 -5.32
CA GLN A 82 -1.39 -5.67 -6.27
C GLN A 82 -0.59 -4.81 -7.28
N SER A 83 0.61 -4.38 -6.91
CA SER A 83 1.51 -3.59 -7.76
C SER A 83 2.60 -4.39 -8.46
N GLU A 84 2.65 -5.70 -8.24
CA GLU A 84 3.62 -6.59 -8.88
C GLU A 84 2.96 -7.33 -10.05
N PRO A 85 3.58 -7.33 -11.24
CA PRO A 85 3.07 -8.14 -12.33
C PRO A 85 3.18 -9.62 -11.95
N PRO A 86 2.18 -10.45 -12.28
CA PRO A 86 2.30 -11.90 -12.18
C PRO A 86 3.59 -12.40 -12.85
N GLU A 87 4.27 -13.36 -12.22
CA GLU A 87 5.57 -13.88 -12.69
C GLU A 87 5.51 -14.50 -14.10
N GLN A 88 4.32 -14.91 -14.56
CA GLN A 88 4.11 -15.65 -15.81
C GLN A 88 3.40 -14.82 -16.90
N LEU A 89 3.86 -13.59 -17.15
CA LEU A 89 3.31 -12.75 -18.23
C LEU A 89 4.28 -12.64 -19.40
N ASP A 90 3.75 -12.80 -20.62
CA ASP A 90 4.47 -12.43 -21.85
C ASP A 90 4.73 -10.91 -21.89
N GLU A 91 5.68 -10.44 -22.70
CA GLU A 91 6.05 -9.01 -22.73
C GLU A 91 4.86 -8.09 -23.04
N GLU A 92 4.02 -8.45 -24.02
CA GLU A 92 2.82 -7.69 -24.36
C GLU A 92 1.80 -7.66 -23.22
N GLN A 93 1.62 -8.79 -22.52
CA GLN A 93 0.73 -8.91 -21.39
C GLN A 93 1.23 -8.11 -20.19
N ARG A 94 2.55 -8.12 -19.96
CA ARG A 94 3.22 -7.32 -18.93
C ARG A 94 3.02 -5.83 -19.20
N GLU A 95 3.21 -5.37 -20.42
CA GLU A 95 2.96 -3.96 -20.78
C GLU A 95 1.48 -3.58 -20.63
N ALA A 96 0.57 -4.47 -21.04
CA ALA A 96 -0.86 -4.25 -20.85
C ALA A 96 -1.23 -4.17 -19.35
N TRP A 97 -0.65 -5.05 -18.54
CA TRP A 97 -0.84 -5.08 -17.09
C TRP A 97 -0.31 -3.79 -16.43
N LEU A 98 0.90 -3.37 -16.78
CA LEU A 98 1.52 -2.13 -16.29
C LEU A 98 0.71 -0.88 -16.69
N ARG A 99 0.11 -0.89 -17.89
CA ARG A 99 -0.80 0.18 -18.33
C ARG A 99 -2.09 0.21 -17.49
N ALA A 100 -2.69 -0.96 -17.26
CA ALA A 100 -3.90 -1.07 -16.45
C ALA A 100 -3.67 -0.71 -14.97
N HIS A 101 -2.49 -1.04 -14.43
CA HIS A 101 -2.12 -0.84 -13.03
C HIS A 101 -1.24 0.39 -12.80
N ARG A 102 -1.13 1.31 -13.76
CA ARG A 102 -0.32 2.54 -13.61
C ARG A 102 -0.73 3.39 -12.39
N ASN A 103 -2.01 3.33 -12.03
CA ASN A 103 -2.58 4.08 -10.92
C ASN A 103 -2.82 3.20 -9.68
N SER A 104 -2.32 1.96 -9.62
CA SER A 104 -2.41 1.16 -8.41
C SER A 104 -1.48 1.70 -7.33
N TRP A 105 -1.87 1.55 -6.07
CA TRP A 105 -0.96 1.82 -4.96
C TRP A 105 0.25 0.90 -5.07
N ARG A 106 1.46 1.47 -5.05
CA ARG A 106 2.69 0.71 -4.95
C ARG A 106 2.95 0.45 -3.48
N VAL A 107 2.78 -0.80 -3.07
CA VAL A 107 2.94 -1.20 -1.67
C VAL A 107 4.38 -0.93 -1.25
N GLN A 108 4.55 -0.17 -0.18
CA GLN A 108 5.86 0.17 0.38
C GLN A 108 6.28 -0.86 1.45
N PRO A 109 7.58 -0.99 1.77
CA PRO A 109 8.02 -1.91 2.81
C PRO A 109 7.40 -1.60 4.18
N GLU A 110 7.12 -0.33 4.49
CA GLU A 110 6.44 0.06 5.72
C GLU A 110 4.99 -0.47 5.77
N ASP A 111 4.30 -0.43 4.63
CA ASP A 111 2.94 -0.95 4.49
C ASP A 111 2.92 -2.48 4.69
N LEU A 112 3.92 -3.18 4.12
CA LEU A 112 4.09 -4.63 4.29
C LEU A 112 4.42 -4.99 5.74
N ALA A 113 5.24 -4.18 6.43
CA ALA A 113 5.60 -4.41 7.82
C ALA A 113 4.37 -4.34 8.74
N LEU A 114 3.47 -3.39 8.52
CA LEU A 114 2.22 -3.30 9.28
C LEU A 114 1.33 -4.53 9.09
N ILE A 115 1.18 -4.98 7.84
CA ILE A 115 0.41 -6.20 7.53
C ILE A 115 1.08 -7.42 8.16
N HIS A 116 2.40 -7.52 8.06
CA HIS A 116 3.20 -8.60 8.64
C HIS A 116 2.95 -8.75 10.15
N GLU A 117 3.05 -7.67 10.92
CA GLU A 117 2.85 -7.73 12.38
C GLU A 117 1.45 -8.25 12.73
N VAL A 118 0.41 -7.78 12.04
CA VAL A 118 -0.97 -8.19 12.30
C VAL A 118 -1.19 -9.67 11.94
N VAL A 119 -0.74 -10.09 10.75
CA VAL A 119 -0.92 -11.50 10.30
C VAL A 119 -0.12 -12.45 11.19
N LYS A 120 1.07 -12.03 11.64
CA LYS A 120 1.89 -12.78 12.60
C LYS A 120 1.19 -12.95 13.93
N GLU A 121 0.64 -11.88 14.50
CA GLU A 121 -0.11 -11.94 15.76
C GLU A 121 -1.33 -12.87 15.64
N LEU A 122 -2.05 -12.81 14.51
CA LEU A 122 -3.16 -13.72 14.22
C LEU A 122 -2.73 -15.19 14.19
N ALA A 123 -1.62 -15.50 13.50
CA ALA A 123 -1.10 -16.86 13.40
C ALA A 123 -0.67 -17.40 14.77
N LEU A 124 0.09 -16.62 15.54
CA LEU A 124 0.56 -17.02 16.87
C LEU A 124 -0.59 -17.13 17.88
N GLY A 125 -1.57 -16.22 17.83
CA GLY A 125 -2.76 -16.29 18.68
C GLY A 125 -3.59 -17.54 18.39
N LYS A 126 -3.77 -17.90 17.13
CA LYS A 126 -4.48 -19.12 16.72
C LYS A 126 -3.71 -20.38 17.10
N SER A 127 -2.39 -20.42 16.91
CA SER A 127 -1.58 -21.58 17.30
C SER A 127 -1.64 -21.83 18.81
N ALA A 128 -1.57 -20.78 19.63
CA ALA A 128 -1.71 -20.87 21.08
C ALA A 128 -3.11 -21.38 21.50
N LYS A 129 -4.17 -20.91 20.83
CA LYS A 129 -5.54 -21.38 21.08
C LYS A 129 -5.72 -22.87 20.75
N LEU A 130 -5.20 -23.32 19.61
CA LEU A 130 -5.25 -24.72 19.19
C LEU A 130 -4.44 -25.61 20.15
N ALA A 131 -3.25 -25.15 20.56
CA ALA A 131 -2.44 -25.84 21.56
C ALA A 131 -3.17 -25.98 22.91
N ALA A 132 -3.87 -24.94 23.37
CA ALA A 132 -4.67 -24.96 24.59
C ALA A 132 -5.89 -25.89 24.48
N ALA A 133 -6.49 -26.01 23.29
CA ALA A 133 -7.58 -26.94 23.03
C ALA A 133 -7.12 -28.41 22.89
N GLY A 134 -5.80 -28.67 22.90
CA GLY A 134 -5.24 -30.00 22.69
C GLY A 134 -5.35 -30.50 21.25
N ILE A 135 -5.71 -29.63 20.31
CA ILE A 135 -5.81 -29.93 18.87
C ILE A 135 -4.37 -29.97 18.33
N ARG A 136 -3.87 -31.18 18.05
CA ARG A 136 -2.56 -31.41 17.41
C ARG A 136 -2.72 -31.67 15.91
N ALA A 137 -1.62 -31.45 15.17
CA ALA A 137 -1.46 -31.69 13.74
C ALA A 137 -1.88 -33.11 13.26
N GLU A 138 -2.04 -34.08 14.17
CA GLU A 138 -2.50 -35.44 13.87
C GLU A 138 -3.98 -35.51 13.44
N HIS A 139 -4.77 -34.45 13.61
CA HIS A 139 -6.17 -34.42 13.16
C HIS A 139 -6.24 -33.98 11.71
N GLU A 140 -5.98 -34.93 10.82
CA GLU A 140 -6.16 -34.82 9.37
C GLU A 140 -7.55 -34.24 9.06
N HIS A 141 -7.62 -32.97 8.65
CA HIS A 141 -8.83 -32.19 8.26
C HIS A 141 -9.51 -31.28 9.31
N ASP A 142 -8.81 -30.75 10.31
CA ASP A 142 -9.37 -29.61 11.05
C ASP A 142 -9.26 -28.30 10.24
N ARG A 143 -10.40 -27.73 9.84
CA ARG A 143 -10.47 -26.45 9.10
C ARG A 143 -9.78 -25.31 9.84
N GLU A 144 -9.70 -25.38 11.17
CA GLU A 144 -8.97 -24.39 11.96
C GLU A 144 -7.45 -24.47 11.74
N TYR A 145 -6.90 -25.68 11.58
CA TYR A 145 -5.49 -25.92 11.30
C TYR A 145 -5.11 -25.49 9.87
N ASP A 146 -5.96 -25.77 8.88
CA ASP A 146 -5.76 -25.27 7.51
C ASP A 146 -5.67 -23.74 7.46
N THR A 147 -6.51 -23.07 8.24
CA THR A 147 -6.52 -21.61 8.36
C THR A 147 -5.23 -21.10 9.01
N LEU A 148 -4.74 -21.79 10.05
CA LEU A 148 -3.45 -21.50 10.68
C LEU A 148 -2.30 -21.62 9.67
N LEU A 149 -2.25 -22.71 8.89
CA LEU A 149 -1.22 -22.92 7.89
C LEU A 149 -1.22 -21.82 6.82
N ARG A 150 -2.40 -21.38 6.37
CA ARG A 150 -2.51 -20.24 5.43
C ARG A 150 -1.97 -18.95 6.01
N GLN A 151 -2.30 -18.66 7.28
CA GLN A 151 -1.77 -17.49 7.98
C GLN A 151 -0.24 -17.55 8.08
N ALA A 152 0.31 -18.69 8.52
CA ALA A 152 1.76 -18.90 8.63
C ALA A 152 2.49 -18.80 7.27
N LYS A 153 1.93 -19.37 6.19
CA LYS A 153 2.46 -19.25 4.82
C LYS A 153 2.48 -17.79 4.35
N LEU A 154 1.46 -17.01 4.69
CA LEU A 154 1.42 -15.58 4.37
C LEU A 154 2.48 -14.78 5.13
N VAL A 155 2.70 -15.08 6.42
CA VAL A 155 3.79 -14.45 7.21
C VAL A 155 5.14 -14.71 6.56
N GLN A 156 5.45 -15.97 6.22
CA GLN A 156 6.71 -16.33 5.57
C GLN A 156 6.91 -15.58 4.23
N LYS A 157 5.84 -15.44 3.45
CA LYS A 157 5.86 -14.68 2.18
C LYS A 157 6.15 -13.19 2.43
N LEU A 158 5.56 -12.60 3.47
CA LEU A 158 5.81 -11.22 3.87
C LEU A 158 7.25 -11.02 4.37
N GLU A 159 7.77 -11.94 5.19
CA GLU A 159 9.15 -11.91 5.68
C GLU A 159 10.16 -11.96 4.51
N ALA A 160 9.91 -12.82 3.52
CA ALA A 160 10.73 -12.90 2.31
C ALA A 160 10.70 -11.59 1.50
N LYS A 161 9.54 -10.94 1.37
CA LYS A 161 9.42 -9.64 0.70
C LYS A 161 10.09 -8.50 1.46
N LEU A 162 10.02 -8.53 2.79
CA LEU A 162 10.63 -7.53 3.68
C LEU A 162 12.15 -7.74 3.83
N GLY A 163 12.68 -8.91 3.46
CA GLY A 163 14.09 -9.27 3.65
C GLY A 163 14.48 -9.44 5.12
N ILE A 164 13.52 -9.79 5.97
CA ILE A 164 13.73 -9.99 7.41
C ILE A 164 13.96 -11.48 7.72
N ALA A 165 14.58 -11.75 8.87
CA ALA A 165 14.81 -13.11 9.31
C ALA A 165 13.48 -13.83 9.60
N GLN A 166 13.37 -15.08 9.18
CA GLN A 166 12.17 -15.89 9.42
C GLN A 166 11.95 -16.13 10.90
N ASP A 167 10.71 -15.95 11.36
CA ASP A 167 10.36 -16.24 12.74
C ASP A 167 10.44 -17.76 13.03
N PRO A 168 11.17 -18.18 14.07
CA PRO A 168 11.33 -19.60 14.40
C PRO A 168 10.01 -20.26 14.82
N GLU A 169 9.05 -19.53 15.39
CA GLU A 169 7.75 -20.07 15.78
C GLU A 169 6.86 -20.33 14.56
N ILE A 170 6.84 -19.40 13.60
CA ILE A 170 6.15 -19.59 12.32
C ILE A 170 6.75 -20.77 11.55
N SER A 171 8.08 -20.88 11.54
CA SER A 171 8.79 -22.01 10.93
C SER A 171 8.41 -23.35 11.57
N ARG A 172 8.23 -23.39 12.89
CA ARG A 172 7.78 -24.60 13.61
C ARG A 172 6.36 -24.99 13.26
N ILE A 173 5.46 -24.02 13.10
CA ILE A 173 4.07 -24.27 12.68
C ILE A 173 4.05 -24.91 11.30
N LEU A 174 4.85 -24.40 10.36
CA LEU A 174 4.92 -24.92 9.00
C LEU A 174 5.65 -26.27 8.89
N ALA A 175 6.56 -26.58 9.80
CA ALA A 175 7.28 -27.86 9.83
C ALA A 175 6.45 -29.03 10.41
N GLN A 176 5.22 -28.76 10.87
CA GLN A 176 4.28 -29.77 11.36
C GLN A 176 3.25 -30.20 10.29
N ASP A 177 3.26 -29.56 9.12
CA ASP A 177 2.59 -29.97 7.86
C ASP A 177 3.42 -31.08 7.18
#